data_AF-A0A6N7QZ66-F1
#
_entry.id   AF-A0A6N7QZ66-F1
#
_cell.length_a   1.000
_cell.length_b   1.000
_cell.length_c   1.000
_cell.angle_alpha   90.00
_cell.angle_beta   90.00
_cell.angle_gamma   90.00
#
_symmetry.space_group_name_H-M   'P 1'
#
loop_
_entity.id
_entity.type
_entity.pdbx_description
1 polymer ?
#
loop_
_entity_poly.entity_id
_entity_poly.type
_entity_poly.pdbx_seq_one_letter_code
_entity_poly.pdbx_strand_id
1 'polypeptide(L)'
;MNLKGKVLTVQESMERMRKDGISRIIVSYEDTGIGKGVLSYENGKFTRLVTVDNNPNLLGVKEIPYSEGLAVLKLIVREVYKLKTYVLVKDPSLVPSLDKEREFTPVRKEVVL
;
A
#
# COMPACT_ATOMS: atom_id res chain seq x y z
N MET A 1 8.04 21.52 3.87
CA MET A 1 8.31 20.45 4.86
C MET A 1 9.26 19.45 4.21
N ASN A 2 10.49 19.29 4.73
CA ASN A 2 11.55 18.50 4.08
C ASN A 2 11.47 17.04 4.55
N LEU A 3 10.68 16.20 3.86
CA LEU A 3 10.61 14.77 4.15
C LEU A 3 11.88 14.08 3.63
N LYS A 4 12.91 13.97 4.48
CA LYS A 4 14.07 13.07 4.26
C LYS A 4 13.61 11.61 4.41
N GLY A 5 12.86 11.10 3.46
CA GLY A 5 12.43 9.69 3.40
C GLY A 5 13.31 8.87 2.45
N LYS A 6 13.80 7.71 2.90
CA LYS A 6 14.38 6.70 2.01
C LYS A 6 13.29 6.15 1.10
N VAL A 7 13.52 6.12 -0.21
CA VAL A 7 12.65 5.38 -1.14
C VAL A 7 12.93 3.89 -0.96
N LEU A 8 11.89 3.12 -0.62
CA LEU A 8 11.99 1.67 -0.47
C LEU A 8 12.00 0.99 -1.84
N THR A 9 12.79 -0.07 -1.95
CA THR A 9 12.67 -1.04 -3.05
C THR A 9 11.31 -1.74 -3.00
N VAL A 10 10.91 -2.39 -4.11
CA VAL A 10 9.65 -3.16 -4.18
C VAL A 10 9.56 -4.21 -3.08
N GLN A 11 10.67 -4.90 -2.78
CA GLN A 11 10.70 -5.93 -1.74
C GLN A 11 10.56 -5.32 -0.34
N GLU A 12 11.30 -4.26 -0.04
CA GLU A 12 11.21 -3.57 1.26
C GLU A 12 9.81 -2.99 1.50
N SER A 13 9.17 -2.41 0.47
CA SER A 13 7.81 -1.87 0.60
C SER A 13 6.79 -2.97 0.86
N MET A 14 6.85 -4.09 0.14
CA MET A 14 5.96 -5.24 0.37
C MET A 14 6.17 -5.86 1.76
N GLU A 15 7.42 -6.03 2.19
CA GLU A 15 7.72 -6.56 3.53
C GLU A 15 7.15 -5.66 4.62
N ARG A 16 7.29 -4.34 4.48
CA ARG A 16 6.75 -3.40 5.45
C ARG A 16 5.23 -3.41 5.48
N MET A 17 4.58 -3.40 4.31
CA MET A 17 3.13 -3.52 4.21
C MET A 17 2.62 -4.79 4.90
N ARG A 18 3.27 -5.93 4.65
CA ARG A 18 2.93 -7.21 5.30
C ARG A 18 3.08 -7.15 6.83
N LYS A 19 4.19 -6.59 7.34
CA LYS A 19 4.41 -6.40 8.78
C LYS A 19 3.33 -5.53 9.43
N ASP A 20 2.87 -4.51 8.71
CA ASP A 20 1.82 -3.58 9.16
C ASP A 20 0.40 -4.12 8.90
N GLY A 21 0.26 -5.34 8.35
CA GLY A 21 -1.02 -5.96 7.99
C GLY A 21 -1.76 -5.23 6.87
N ILE A 22 -1.05 -4.51 6.00
CA ILE A 22 -1.58 -3.74 4.88
C ILE A 22 -1.53 -4.60 3.61
N SER A 23 -2.68 -4.83 2.97
CA SER A 23 -2.77 -5.55 1.70
C SER A 23 -2.70 -4.61 0.49
N ARG A 24 -3.29 -3.42 0.61
CA ARG A 24 -3.36 -2.44 -0.47
C ARG A 24 -3.33 -1.01 0.07
N ILE A 25 -2.63 -0.13 -0.65
CA ILE A 25 -2.67 1.32 -0.43
C ILE A 25 -3.44 1.93 -1.58
N ILE A 26 -4.39 2.82 -1.30
CA ILE A 26 -5.14 3.58 -2.32
C ILE A 26 -4.94 5.06 -2.04
N VAL A 27 -4.52 5.82 -3.04
CA VAL A 27 -4.31 7.26 -2.96
C VAL A 27 -5.13 7.92 -4.05
N SER A 28 -5.99 8.85 -3.66
CA SER A 28 -6.72 9.71 -4.60
C SER A 28 -6.12 11.11 -4.60
N TYR A 29 -5.97 11.67 -5.78
CA TYR A 29 -5.34 12.95 -5.99
C TYR A 29 -5.99 13.70 -7.16
N GLU A 30 -5.73 14.99 -7.24
CA GLU A 30 -6.08 15.83 -8.38
C GLU A 30 -4.79 16.31 -9.05
N ASP A 31 -4.69 16.00 -10.33
CA ASP A 31 -3.61 16.40 -11.22
C ASP A 31 -4.15 17.52 -12.12
N THR A 32 -3.38 18.61 -12.22
CA THR A 32 -3.75 19.81 -12.96
C THR A 32 -3.90 19.59 -14.46
N GLY A 33 -3.30 18.53 -15.02
CA GLY A 33 -3.42 18.18 -16.44
C GLY A 33 -4.61 17.28 -16.78
N ILE A 34 -4.91 16.30 -15.91
CA ILE A 34 -5.86 15.20 -16.21
C ILE A 34 -7.12 15.18 -15.33
N GLY A 35 -7.19 16.04 -14.32
CA GLY A 35 -8.26 16.04 -13.33
C GLY A 35 -8.05 15.01 -12.22
N LYS A 36 -9.01 14.09 -12.03
CA LYS A 36 -9.01 13.18 -10.87
C LYS A 36 -8.22 11.90 -11.17
N GLY A 37 -7.32 11.55 -10.26
CA GLY A 37 -6.53 10.33 -10.32
C GLY A 37 -6.68 9.47 -9.07
N VAL A 38 -6.59 8.16 -9.24
CA VAL A 38 -6.44 7.17 -8.17
C VAL A 38 -5.20 6.33 -8.47
N LEU A 39 -4.35 6.14 -7.47
CA LEU A 39 -3.19 5.26 -7.52
C LEU A 39 -3.36 4.20 -6.45
N SER A 40 -3.39 2.93 -6.84
CA SER A 40 -3.35 1.80 -5.91
C SER A 40 -2.01 1.09 -5.97
N TYR A 41 -1.53 0.63 -4.81
CA TYR A 41 -0.35 -0.22 -4.69
C TYR A 41 -0.72 -1.50 -3.94
N GLU A 42 -0.46 -2.63 -4.57
CA GLU A 42 -0.77 -3.97 -4.05
C GLU A 42 0.20 -4.98 -4.64
N ASN A 43 0.70 -5.88 -3.79
CA ASN A 43 1.57 -6.98 -4.21
C ASN A 43 2.71 -6.57 -5.17
N GLY A 44 3.38 -5.46 -4.86
CA GLY A 44 4.52 -4.98 -5.66
C GLY A 44 4.16 -4.18 -6.90
N LYS A 45 2.86 -4.04 -7.23
CA LYS A 45 2.38 -3.42 -8.46
C LYS A 45 1.62 -2.14 -8.19
N PHE A 46 1.80 -1.15 -9.05
CA PHE A 46 0.96 0.04 -9.06
C PHE A 46 -0.09 -0.05 -10.17
N THR A 47 -1.32 0.31 -9.84
CA THR A 47 -2.39 0.54 -10.82
C THR A 47 -2.85 1.97 -10.71
N ARG A 48 -2.90 2.67 -11.84
CA ARG A 48 -3.34 4.05 -11.93
C ARG A 48 -4.68 4.10 -12.65
N LEU A 49 -5.66 4.76 -12.05
CA LEU A 49 -6.92 5.12 -12.66
C LEU A 49 -6.93 6.63 -12.86
N VAL A 50 -7.24 7.09 -14.07
CA VAL A 50 -7.31 8.53 -14.40
C VAL A 50 -8.55 8.81 -15.23
N THR A 51 -9.14 9.99 -15.04
CA THR A 51 -10.09 10.54 -16.02
C THR A 51 -9.34 10.92 -17.29
N VAL A 52 -9.91 10.61 -18.46
CA VAL A 52 -9.31 10.98 -19.75
C VAL A 52 -9.64 12.44 -20.05
N ASP A 53 -8.64 13.24 -20.42
CA ASP A 53 -8.74 14.70 -20.61
C ASP A 53 -9.89 15.13 -21.53
N ASN A 54 -10.18 14.34 -22.56
CA ASN A 54 -11.22 14.64 -23.55
C ASN A 54 -12.58 13.97 -23.25
N ASN A 55 -12.68 13.18 -22.18
CA ASN A 55 -13.93 12.57 -21.74
C ASN A 55 -13.86 12.21 -20.25
N PRO A 56 -14.36 13.08 -19.35
CA PRO A 56 -14.28 12.87 -17.91
C PRO A 56 -15.11 11.67 -17.42
N ASN A 57 -15.97 11.09 -18.27
CA ASN A 57 -16.72 9.87 -17.99
C ASN A 57 -15.94 8.59 -18.36
N LEU A 58 -14.82 8.71 -19.09
CA LEU A 58 -13.94 7.59 -19.40
C LEU A 58 -12.83 7.48 -18.35
N LEU A 59 -12.73 6.28 -17.76
CA LEU A 59 -11.68 5.92 -16.81
C LEU A 59 -10.61 5.10 -17.54
N GLY A 60 -9.38 5.63 -17.59
CA GLY A 60 -8.22 4.87 -18.01
C GLY A 60 -7.65 4.08 -16.83
N VAL A 61 -7.65 2.75 -16.90
CA VAL A 61 -7.02 1.87 -15.90
C VAL A 61 -5.75 1.29 -16.48
N LYS A 62 -4.61 1.52 -15.83
CA LYS A 62 -3.31 1.06 -16.31
C LYS A 62 -2.43 0.55 -15.16
N GLU A 63 -1.90 -0.66 -15.31
CA GLU A 63 -0.76 -1.09 -14.49
C GLU A 63 0.47 -0.30 -14.91
N ILE A 64 1.13 0.35 -13.96
CA ILE A 64 2.30 1.20 -14.22
C ILE A 64 3.54 0.65 -13.50
N PRO A 65 4.74 0.87 -14.06
CA PRO A 65 5.99 0.49 -13.39
C PRO A 65 6.13 1.10 -12.01
N TYR A 66 6.87 0.42 -11.13
CA TYR A 66 7.12 0.90 -9.76
C TYR A 66 7.75 2.30 -9.72
N SER A 67 8.68 2.58 -10.63
CA SER A 67 9.31 3.90 -10.77
C SER A 67 8.32 5.00 -11.14
N GLU A 68 7.33 4.70 -11.99
CA GLU A 68 6.29 5.64 -12.40
C GLU A 68 5.31 5.90 -11.25
N GLY A 69 4.89 4.86 -10.52
CA GLY A 69 4.06 5.01 -9.33
C GLY A 69 4.74 5.86 -8.24
N LEU A 70 6.04 5.65 -8.01
CA LEU A 70 6.83 6.50 -7.13
C LEU A 70 6.94 7.95 -7.61
N ALA A 71 7.01 8.19 -8.92
CA ALA A 71 7.02 9.54 -9.47
C ALA A 71 5.70 10.28 -9.15
N VAL A 72 4.55 9.61 -9.32
CA VAL A 72 3.25 10.16 -8.93
C VAL A 72 3.22 10.48 -7.43
N LEU A 73 3.66 9.57 -6.56
CA LEU A 73 3.72 9.83 -5.12
C LEU A 73 4.62 11.02 -4.77
N LYS A 74 5.76 11.19 -5.45
CA LYS A 74 6.63 12.35 -5.28
C LYS A 74 5.96 13.65 -5.69
N LEU A 75 5.17 13.65 -6.76
CA LEU A 75 4.41 14.83 -7.19
C LEU A 75 3.33 15.20 -6.18
N ILE A 76 2.68 14.21 -5.55
CA ILE A 76 1.72 14.42 -4.46
C ILE A 76 2.42 15.01 -3.23
N VAL A 77 3.55 14.44 -2.81
CA VAL A 77 4.32 14.93 -1.65
C VAL A 77 4.87 16.34 -1.86
N ARG A 78 5.18 16.70 -3.11
CA ARG A 78 5.61 18.05 -3.50
C ARG A 78 4.45 19.03 -3.71
N GLU A 79 3.21 18.62 -3.43
CA GLU A 79 1.99 19.42 -3.62
C GLU A 79 1.75 19.87 -5.07
N VAL A 80 2.44 19.26 -6.05
CA VAL A 80 2.17 19.46 -7.48
C VAL A 80 0.85 18.78 -7.85
N TYR A 81 0.61 17.58 -7.30
CA TYR A 81 -0.69 16.91 -7.33
C TYR A 81 -1.35 17.07 -5.96
N LYS A 82 -2.61 17.49 -5.95
CA LYS A 82 -3.35 17.74 -4.71
C LYS A 82 -3.88 16.43 -4.14
N LEU A 83 -3.33 15.97 -3.01
CA LEU A 83 -3.88 14.83 -2.28
C LEU A 83 -5.34 15.11 -1.87
N LYS A 84 -6.24 14.16 -2.12
CA LYS A 84 -7.64 14.23 -1.69
C LYS A 84 -7.92 13.31 -0.51
N THR A 85 -7.58 12.03 -0.66
CA THR A 85 -7.66 11.04 0.43
C THR A 85 -6.69 9.90 0.18
N TYR A 86 -6.30 9.20 1.24
CA TYR A 86 -5.59 7.94 1.18
C TYR A 86 -6.27 6.91 2.09
N VAL A 87 -6.24 5.65 1.67
CA VAL A 87 -6.83 4.52 2.38
C VAL A 87 -5.79 3.41 2.46
N LEU A 88 -5.61 2.88 3.68
CA LEU A 88 -4.81 1.68 3.92
C LEU A 88 -5.78 0.53 4.13
N VAL A 89 -5.83 -0.39 3.17
CA VAL A 89 -6.63 -1.61 3.30
C VAL A 89 -5.82 -2.59 4.13
N LYS A 90 -6.37 -2.97 5.28
CA LYS A 90 -5.76 -3.96 6.15
C LYS A 90 -6.32 -5.35 5.88
N ASP A 91 -5.44 -6.33 5.87
CA ASP A 91 -5.78 -7.75 5.83
C ASP A 91 -5.09 -8.45 7.00
N PRO A 92 -5.83 -8.85 8.05
CA PRO A 92 -5.26 -9.47 9.24
C PRO A 92 -4.61 -10.83 8.94
N SER A 93 -4.88 -11.46 7.79
CA SER A 93 -4.21 -12.70 7.38
C SER A 93 -2.75 -12.49 6.94
N LEU A 94 -2.34 -11.24 6.65
CA LEU A 94 -0.98 -10.89 6.24
C LEU A 94 -0.03 -10.63 7.41
N VAL A 95 -0.56 -10.43 8.62
CA VAL A 95 0.28 -10.29 9.81
C VAL A 95 0.86 -11.68 10.13
N PRO A 96 2.19 -11.86 10.17
CA PRO A 96 2.76 -13.13 10.60
C PRO A 96 2.24 -13.41 12.01
N SER A 97 1.52 -14.52 12.16
CA SER A 97 0.97 -14.98 13.44
C SER A 97 2.12 -15.15 14.43
N LEU A 98 2.28 -14.19 15.33
CA LEU A 98 3.32 -14.19 16.37
C LEU A 98 2.96 -15.11 17.57
N ASP A 99 1.81 -15.79 17.56
CA ASP A 99 1.32 -16.58 18.71
C ASP A 99 0.78 -17.96 18.33
N LYS A 100 1.61 -18.87 17.79
CA LYS A 100 1.26 -20.30 17.72
C LYS A 100 2.34 -21.30 18.18
N GLU A 101 3.44 -20.83 18.76
CA GLU A 101 4.51 -21.73 19.25
C GLU A 101 4.87 -21.57 20.74
N ARG A 102 4.00 -20.99 21.57
CA ARG A 102 4.12 -21.09 23.03
C ARG A 102 2.82 -21.54 23.66
N GLU A 103 2.94 -22.60 24.47
CA GLU A 103 1.92 -23.28 25.30
C GLU A 103 1.00 -24.20 24.48
N PHE A 104 1.12 -25.53 24.52
CA PHE A 104 1.10 -26.40 25.69
C PHE A 104 2.18 -27.50 25.63
N THR A 105 3.14 -27.46 26.55
CA THR A 105 3.81 -28.67 27.01
C THR A 105 2.80 -29.44 27.88
N PRO A 106 2.44 -30.69 27.55
CA PRO A 106 1.62 -31.49 28.45
C PRO A 106 2.44 -31.78 29.70
N VAL A 107 2.06 -31.19 30.84
CA VAL A 107 2.58 -31.61 32.14
C VAL A 107 2.08 -33.04 32.35
N ARG A 108 2.97 -34.03 32.18
CA ARG A 108 2.75 -35.38 32.67
C ARG A 108 2.47 -35.26 34.17
N LYS A 109 1.22 -35.48 34.58
CA LYS A 109 0.93 -35.80 35.97
C LYS A 109 1.48 -37.20 36.19
N GLU A 110 2.64 -37.30 36.82
CA GLU A 110 3.07 -38.53 37.45
C GLU A 110 2.05 -38.89 38.53
N VAL A 111 1.57 -40.13 38.44
CA VAL A 111 0.76 -40.78 39.46
C VAL A 111 1.66 -41.01 40.67
N VAL A 112 1.25 -40.54 41.83
CA VAL A 112 1.77 -41.02 43.12
C VAL A 112 0.60 -41.68 43.86
N LEU A 113 0.65 -43.02 43.78
CA LEU A 113 0.02 -44.08 44.59
C LEU A 113 -1.37 -43.83 45.21
#